data_AF-A0A484CBJ9-F1
#
_entry.id   AF-A0A484CBJ9-F1
#
_cell.length_a   1.000
_cell.length_b   1.000
_cell.length_c   1.000
_cell.angle_alpha   90.00
_cell.angle_beta   90.00
_cell.angle_gamma   90.00
#
_symmetry.space_group_name_H-M   'P 1'
#
loop_
_entity.id
_entity.type
_entity.pdbx_description
1 polymer ?
#
loop_
_entity_poly.entity_id
_entity_poly.type
_entity_poly.pdbx_seq_one_letter_code
_entity_poly.pdbx_strand_id
1 'polypeptide(L)'
;MSGGATRREKREQPKAKDNKLQKEESVFLQWEVLPNHQIQELLKRTVDELQFEMKVILDLRNHQICMKEAALLDYYVCGFWWAKEANFTPIKISFTMAVLHMLLDNIREKQMVLVENLMEFAKALCAACKWSTSKEDSPPLLDREEATALISYIRNSLFQKYRLYELLFTTSREELLTGMERTIEVLSCQDALTPLEEGISTHLSFH
;
A
#
# COMPACT_ATOMS: atom_id res chain seq x y z
N MET A 1 70.89 42.19 -16.18
CA MET A 1 69.49 42.61 -16.42
C MET A 1 68.69 41.32 -16.63
N SER A 2 68.21 40.66 -15.57
CA SER A 2 67.01 40.98 -14.79
C SER A 2 65.71 40.72 -15.57
N GLY A 3 65.05 39.61 -15.21
CA GLY A 3 63.63 39.59 -14.84
C GLY A 3 62.60 39.52 -15.97
N GLY A 4 61.68 38.56 -15.86
CA GLY A 4 60.39 38.67 -16.53
C GLY A 4 59.65 37.37 -16.79
N ALA A 5 59.43 36.54 -15.76
CA ALA A 5 58.45 35.47 -15.82
C ALA A 5 57.04 36.09 -15.83
N THR A 6 56.24 35.78 -16.86
CA THR A 6 54.78 36.04 -16.83
C THR A 6 54.03 34.75 -17.14
N ARG A 7 53.74 34.03 -16.05
CA ARG A 7 52.73 33.00 -15.89
C ARG A 7 51.40 33.50 -16.46
N ARG A 8 50.89 32.87 -17.52
CA ARG A 8 49.47 33.00 -17.92
C ARG A 8 48.73 31.73 -17.57
N GLU A 9 47.65 31.94 -16.84
CA GLU A 9 46.83 30.95 -16.15
C GLU A 9 46.18 29.94 -17.09
N LYS A 10 46.25 28.70 -16.64
CA LYS A 10 45.40 27.58 -17.04
C LYS A 10 43.97 27.91 -16.58
N ARG A 11 43.09 28.39 -17.48
CA ARG A 11 41.63 28.34 -17.25
C ARG A 11 41.16 26.93 -17.53
N GLU A 12 41.24 26.07 -16.51
CA GLU A 12 40.43 24.86 -16.45
C GLU A 12 38.95 25.26 -16.39
N GLN A 13 38.20 24.88 -17.42
CA GLN A 13 36.74 24.96 -17.39
C GLN A 13 36.21 23.97 -16.33
N PRO A 14 35.27 24.37 -15.46
CA PRO A 14 34.74 23.49 -14.44
C PRO A 14 33.71 22.53 -15.06
N LYS A 15 34.16 21.44 -15.70
CA LYS A 15 33.29 20.36 -16.22
C LYS A 15 32.92 19.30 -15.16
N ALA A 16 33.19 19.55 -13.89
CA ALA A 16 33.08 18.53 -12.83
C ALA A 16 31.88 18.71 -11.88
N LYS A 17 31.08 19.79 -11.99
CA LYS A 17 29.95 20.03 -11.07
C LYS A 17 28.56 19.73 -11.66
N ASP A 18 28.38 19.82 -12.98
CA ASP A 18 27.07 19.53 -13.60
C ASP A 18 26.78 18.02 -13.72
N ASN A 19 27.80 17.18 -13.83
CA ASN A 19 27.62 15.72 -13.93
C ASN A 19 27.17 15.02 -12.64
N LYS A 20 27.22 15.70 -11.49
CA LYS A 20 26.69 15.15 -10.22
C LYS A 20 25.23 15.52 -9.96
N LEU A 21 24.67 16.51 -10.66
CA LEU A 21 23.27 16.91 -10.53
C LEU A 21 22.35 16.24 -11.56
N GLN A 22 22.92 15.56 -12.57
CA GLN A 22 22.17 14.87 -13.63
C GLN A 22 22.14 13.34 -13.46
N LYS A 23 22.70 12.82 -12.37
CA LYS A 23 22.74 11.38 -12.07
C LYS A 23 21.71 10.97 -11.00
N GLU A 24 20.61 11.69 -10.91
CA GLU A 24 19.31 11.10 -10.56
C GLU A 24 18.62 10.81 -11.90
N GLU A 25 19.17 9.82 -12.62
CA GLU A 25 18.47 9.22 -13.75
C GLU A 25 17.10 8.78 -13.23
N SER A 26 16.06 9.13 -13.97
CA SER A 26 14.65 8.88 -13.67
C SER A 26 14.37 7.38 -13.54
N VAL A 27 14.73 6.79 -12.40
CA VAL A 27 14.34 5.44 -12.05
C VAL A 27 12.88 5.53 -11.65
N PHE A 28 12.01 5.03 -12.53
CA PHE A 28 10.60 4.85 -12.21
C PHE A 28 10.49 3.93 -11.00
N LEU A 29 9.53 4.21 -10.11
CA LEU A 29 9.25 3.31 -8.99
C LEU A 29 8.92 1.93 -9.55
N GLN A 30 9.68 0.93 -9.12
CA GLN A 30 9.40 -0.47 -9.39
C GLN A 30 9.06 -1.15 -8.10
N TRP A 31 8.11 -2.08 -8.16
CA TRP A 31 7.75 -2.82 -6.97
C TRP A 31 8.80 -3.91 -6.73
N GLU A 32 9.75 -3.61 -5.86
CA GLU A 32 10.90 -4.48 -5.58
C GLU A 32 10.50 -5.86 -5.06
N VAL A 33 9.32 -5.96 -4.44
CA VAL A 33 8.76 -7.20 -3.91
C VAL A 33 8.42 -8.19 -5.02
N LEU A 34 8.09 -7.70 -6.24
CA LEU A 34 7.57 -8.56 -7.29
C LEU A 34 8.17 -8.26 -8.68
N PRO A 35 9.04 -9.13 -9.22
CA PRO A 35 9.60 -8.96 -10.56
C PRO A 35 8.56 -9.13 -11.67
N ASN A 36 8.79 -8.49 -12.82
CA ASN A 36 7.84 -8.41 -13.94
C ASN A 36 7.33 -9.77 -14.46
N HIS A 37 8.14 -10.84 -14.40
CA HIS A 37 7.71 -12.17 -14.84
C HIS A 37 6.64 -12.76 -13.91
N GLN A 38 6.75 -12.53 -12.60
CA GLN A 38 5.74 -12.97 -11.62
C GLN A 38 4.45 -12.17 -11.76
N ILE A 39 4.52 -10.88 -12.11
CA ILE A 39 3.34 -10.07 -12.46
C ILE A 39 2.57 -10.70 -13.63
N GLN A 40 3.27 -11.19 -14.66
CA GLN A 40 2.61 -11.86 -15.80
C GLN A 40 1.94 -13.18 -15.42
N GLU A 41 2.48 -13.90 -14.43
CA GLU A 41 1.85 -15.11 -13.90
C GLU A 41 0.60 -14.78 -13.09
N LEU A 42 0.69 -13.78 -12.20
CA LEU A 42 -0.46 -13.30 -11.40
C LEU A 42 -1.60 -12.76 -12.26
N LEU A 43 -1.30 -12.14 -13.40
CA LEU A 43 -2.32 -11.66 -14.33
C LEU A 43 -3.25 -12.77 -14.83
N LYS A 44 -2.77 -14.02 -14.92
CA LYS A 44 -3.56 -15.17 -15.38
C LYS A 44 -4.45 -15.78 -14.31
N ARG A 45 -4.29 -15.35 -13.06
CA ARG A 45 -4.99 -15.90 -11.90
C ARG A 45 -6.40 -15.34 -11.73
N THR A 46 -7.23 -16.14 -11.07
CA THR A 46 -8.51 -15.71 -10.50
C THR A 46 -8.30 -14.80 -9.29
N VAL A 47 -9.37 -14.16 -8.79
CA VAL A 47 -9.30 -13.29 -7.62
C VAL A 47 -8.84 -14.06 -6.38
N ASP A 48 -9.37 -15.27 -6.16
CA ASP A 48 -9.05 -16.09 -4.98
C ASP A 48 -7.59 -16.54 -5.00
N GLU A 49 -7.08 -16.97 -6.17
CA GLU A 49 -5.68 -17.31 -6.34
C GLU A 49 -4.77 -16.09 -6.16
N LEU A 50 -5.14 -14.93 -6.71
CA LEU A 50 -4.39 -13.69 -6.52
C LEU A 50 -4.30 -13.32 -5.05
N GLN A 51 -5.41 -13.41 -4.31
CA GLN A 51 -5.42 -13.12 -2.87
C GLN A 51 -4.51 -14.08 -2.09
N PHE A 52 -4.53 -15.37 -2.43
CA PHE A 52 -3.64 -16.35 -1.80
C PHE A 52 -2.16 -16.05 -2.08
N GLU A 53 -1.79 -15.78 -3.34
CA GLU A 53 -0.41 -15.47 -3.71
C GLU A 53 0.05 -14.15 -3.08
N MET A 54 -0.80 -13.11 -3.09
CA MET A 54 -0.49 -11.81 -2.51
C MET A 54 -0.22 -11.91 -1.01
N LYS A 55 -0.97 -12.76 -0.30
CA LYS A 55 -0.73 -13.06 1.11
C LYS A 55 0.66 -13.66 1.33
N VAL A 56 1.09 -14.59 0.47
CA VAL A 56 2.41 -15.24 0.56
C VAL A 56 3.52 -14.24 0.25
N ILE A 57 3.37 -13.45 -0.82
CA ILE A 57 4.33 -12.43 -1.26
C ILE A 57 4.58 -11.37 -0.16
N LEU A 58 3.52 -10.96 0.54
CA LEU A 58 3.58 -9.95 1.60
C LEU A 58 3.88 -10.52 3.00
N ASP A 59 4.07 -11.83 3.13
CA ASP A 59 4.25 -12.56 4.41
C ASP A 59 3.17 -12.25 5.47
N LEU A 60 1.89 -12.15 5.06
CA LEU A 60 0.75 -11.81 5.93
C LEU A 60 0.12 -13.05 6.58
N ARG A 61 0.69 -13.47 7.71
CA ARG A 61 0.34 -14.74 8.38
C ARG A 61 -0.95 -14.67 9.21
N ASN A 62 -1.27 -13.51 9.76
CA ASN A 62 -2.36 -13.32 10.73
C ASN A 62 -3.54 -12.51 10.16
N HIS A 63 -3.63 -12.29 8.85
CA HIS A 63 -4.72 -11.52 8.23
C HIS A 63 -6.15 -11.98 8.64
N GLN A 64 -6.36 -13.22 9.07
CA GLN A 64 -7.67 -13.70 9.57
C GLN A 64 -8.05 -13.14 10.95
N ILE A 65 -7.07 -12.71 11.74
CA ILE A 65 -7.26 -12.25 13.13
C ILE A 65 -6.68 -10.85 13.39
N CYS A 66 -5.93 -10.31 12.44
CA CYS A 66 -5.30 -8.99 12.50
C CYS A 66 -5.89 -8.08 11.44
N MET A 67 -6.69 -7.10 11.88
CA MET A 67 -7.33 -6.13 10.98
C MET A 67 -6.32 -5.34 10.14
N LYS A 68 -5.13 -5.03 10.69
CA LYS A 68 -4.06 -4.34 9.95
C LYS A 68 -3.58 -5.17 8.76
N GLU A 69 -3.26 -6.44 8.99
CA GLU A 69 -2.84 -7.35 7.92
C GLU A 69 -3.97 -7.62 6.91
N ALA A 70 -5.22 -7.74 7.38
CA ALA A 70 -6.38 -7.92 6.50
C ALA A 70 -6.56 -6.74 5.54
N ALA A 71 -6.50 -5.51 6.07
CA ALA A 71 -6.63 -4.30 5.27
C ALA A 71 -5.47 -4.13 4.28
N LEU A 72 -4.24 -4.49 4.69
CA LEU A 72 -3.09 -4.49 3.78
C LEU A 72 -3.32 -5.46 2.61
N LEU A 73 -3.70 -6.71 2.91
CA LEU A 73 -3.96 -7.71 1.88
C LEU A 73 -5.04 -7.24 0.90
N ASP A 74 -6.17 -6.76 1.42
CA ASP A 74 -7.28 -6.24 0.61
C ASP A 74 -6.83 -5.09 -0.29
N TYR A 75 -6.05 -4.15 0.25
CA TYR A 75 -5.56 -3.00 -0.50
C TYR A 75 -4.65 -3.39 -1.68
N TYR A 76 -3.70 -4.31 -1.46
CA TYR A 76 -2.83 -4.77 -2.54
C TYR A 76 -3.56 -5.63 -3.57
N VAL A 77 -4.47 -6.50 -3.14
CA VAL A 77 -5.28 -7.33 -4.06
C VAL A 77 -6.18 -6.43 -4.92
N CYS A 78 -6.92 -5.51 -4.30
CA CYS A 78 -7.75 -4.54 -5.02
C CYS A 78 -6.93 -3.68 -5.98
N GLY A 79 -5.75 -3.21 -5.54
CA GLY A 79 -4.85 -2.41 -6.38
C GLY A 79 -4.35 -3.14 -7.61
N PHE A 80 -3.90 -4.38 -7.44
CA PHE A 80 -3.46 -5.22 -8.55
C PHE A 80 -4.62 -5.54 -9.49
N TRP A 81 -5.77 -5.92 -8.93
CA TRP A 81 -6.95 -6.29 -9.71
C TRP A 81 -7.48 -5.11 -10.52
N TRP A 82 -7.56 -3.92 -9.91
CA TRP A 82 -7.94 -2.70 -10.61
C TRP A 82 -6.99 -2.39 -11.77
N ALA A 83 -5.67 -2.49 -11.57
CA ALA A 83 -4.69 -2.23 -12.62
C ALA A 83 -4.82 -3.24 -13.78
N LYS A 84 -5.10 -4.51 -13.44
CA LYS A 84 -5.43 -5.55 -14.42
C LYS A 84 -6.69 -5.20 -15.22
N GLU A 85 -7.78 -4.78 -14.57
CA GLU A 85 -9.02 -4.38 -15.24
C GLU A 85 -8.87 -3.11 -16.08
N ALA A 86 -7.96 -2.21 -15.69
CA ALA A 86 -7.57 -1.04 -16.47
C ALA A 86 -6.69 -1.39 -17.68
N ASN A 87 -6.41 -2.67 -17.93
CA ASN A 87 -5.56 -3.19 -19.01
C ASN A 87 -4.12 -2.64 -18.99
N PHE A 88 -3.59 -2.35 -17.80
CA PHE A 88 -2.22 -1.89 -17.67
C PHE A 88 -1.23 -2.99 -18.05
N THR A 89 -0.14 -2.60 -18.72
CA THR A 89 0.97 -3.53 -19.00
C THR A 89 1.64 -3.98 -17.70
N PRO A 90 2.38 -5.11 -17.67
CA PRO A 90 3.05 -5.57 -16.46
C PRO A 90 3.96 -4.51 -15.81
N ILE A 91 4.62 -3.67 -16.62
CA ILE A 91 5.45 -2.57 -16.14
C ILE A 91 4.59 -1.49 -15.46
N LYS A 92 3.45 -1.12 -16.04
CA LYS A 92 2.51 -0.15 -15.45
C LYS A 92 1.84 -0.70 -14.18
N ILE A 93 1.57 -2.00 -14.13
CA ILE A 93 1.10 -2.68 -12.91
C ILE A 93 2.18 -2.64 -11.83
N SER A 94 3.43 -2.99 -12.16
CA SER A 94 4.56 -2.88 -11.21
C SER A 94 4.68 -1.48 -10.63
N PHE A 95 4.64 -0.45 -11.49
CA PHE A 95 4.65 0.94 -11.05
C PHE A 95 3.47 1.28 -10.15
N THR A 96 2.26 0.86 -10.52
CA THR A 96 1.05 1.08 -9.71
C THR A 96 1.22 0.47 -8.33
N MET A 97 1.69 -0.77 -8.24
CA MET A 97 1.90 -1.44 -6.97
C MET A 97 3.01 -0.79 -6.14
N ALA A 98 4.06 -0.28 -6.78
CA ALA A 98 5.12 0.48 -6.12
C ALA A 98 4.59 1.79 -5.52
N VAL A 99 3.71 2.50 -6.24
CA VAL A 99 3.00 3.67 -5.73
C VAL A 99 2.13 3.29 -4.53
N LEU A 100 1.31 2.23 -4.64
CA LEU A 100 0.46 1.78 -3.54
C LEU A 100 1.27 1.44 -2.28
N HIS A 101 2.38 0.74 -2.46
CA HIS A 101 3.32 0.40 -1.40
C HIS A 101 3.92 1.65 -0.76
N MET A 102 4.47 2.57 -1.56
CA MET A 102 5.03 3.83 -1.08
C MET A 102 4.02 4.63 -0.26
N LEU A 103 2.78 4.76 -0.74
CA LEU A 103 1.76 5.55 -0.04
C LEU A 103 1.34 4.93 1.29
N LEU A 104 1.24 3.60 1.36
CA LEU A 104 0.95 2.90 2.62
C LEU A 104 2.11 2.98 3.60
N ASP A 105 3.35 2.78 3.14
CA ASP A 105 4.53 2.86 4.00
C ASP A 105 4.74 4.28 4.55
N ASN A 106 4.40 5.31 3.76
CA ASN A 106 4.40 6.69 4.23
C ASN A 106 3.43 6.90 5.41
N ILE A 107 2.29 6.22 5.43
CA ILE A 107 1.35 6.28 6.57
C ILE A 107 1.89 5.44 7.74
N ARG A 108 2.25 4.19 7.46
CA ARG A 108 2.54 3.18 8.47
C ARG A 108 3.87 3.42 9.18
N GLU A 109 4.92 3.69 8.43
CA GLU A 109 6.30 3.77 8.95
C GLU A 109 6.71 5.22 9.18
N LYS A 110 6.30 6.14 8.29
CA LYS A 110 6.71 7.55 8.36
C LYS A 110 5.69 8.46 9.03
N GLN A 111 4.48 7.96 9.30
CA GLN A 111 3.37 8.73 9.88
C GLN A 111 3.11 10.07 9.17
N MET A 112 3.29 10.08 7.84
CA MET A 112 3.09 11.28 7.02
C MET A 112 1.63 11.70 7.02
N VAL A 113 1.40 13.01 7.15
CA VAL A 113 0.06 13.58 7.00
C VAL A 113 -0.37 13.57 5.54
N LEU A 114 -1.69 13.63 5.29
CA LEU A 114 -2.29 13.53 3.96
C LEU A 114 -1.61 14.42 2.90
N VAL A 115 -1.37 15.70 3.23
CA VAL A 115 -0.82 16.67 2.28
C VAL A 115 0.59 16.29 1.82
N GLU A 116 1.43 15.80 2.74
CA GLU A 116 2.80 15.37 2.43
C GLU A 116 2.80 14.11 1.57
N ASN A 117 1.96 13.13 1.90
CA ASN A 117 1.88 11.90 1.13
C ASN A 117 1.28 12.12 -0.28
N LEU A 118 0.34 13.08 -0.41
CA LEU A 118 -0.16 13.54 -1.70
C LEU A 118 0.95 14.20 -2.55
N MET A 119 1.87 14.93 -1.92
CA MET A 119 3.04 15.49 -2.63
C MET A 119 3.98 14.39 -3.12
N GLU A 120 4.23 13.34 -2.32
CA GLU A 120 5.03 12.18 -2.77
C GLU A 120 4.35 11.45 -3.94
N PHE A 121 3.02 11.26 -3.88
CA PHE A 121 2.25 10.75 -5.02
C PHE A 121 2.41 11.62 -6.27
N ALA A 122 2.26 12.94 -6.13
CA ALA A 122 2.37 13.86 -7.24
C ALA A 122 3.77 13.84 -7.88
N LYS A 123 4.84 13.70 -7.07
CA LYS A 123 6.22 13.53 -7.57
C LYS A 123 6.36 12.24 -8.37
N ALA A 124 5.89 11.11 -7.84
CA ALA A 124 5.92 9.81 -8.50
C ALA A 124 5.16 9.83 -9.84
N LEU A 125 3.96 10.43 -9.84
CA LEU A 125 3.15 10.55 -11.04
C LEU A 125 3.80 11.48 -12.08
N CYS A 126 4.34 12.62 -11.65
CA CYS A 126 5.09 13.51 -12.53
C CYS A 126 6.28 12.81 -13.17
N ALA A 127 6.97 11.92 -12.45
CA ALA A 127 8.07 11.14 -13.00
C ALA A 127 7.56 10.16 -14.08
N ALA A 128 6.45 9.47 -13.83
CA ALA A 128 5.85 8.51 -14.77
C ALA A 128 5.32 9.14 -16.07
N CYS A 129 4.86 10.39 -16.02
CA CYS A 129 4.31 11.09 -17.19
C CYS A 129 5.35 11.89 -18.01
N LYS A 130 6.61 11.96 -17.55
CA LYS A 130 7.68 12.68 -18.26
C LYS A 130 8.22 11.83 -19.41
N TRP A 131 8.43 12.47 -20.55
CA TRP A 131 9.28 11.94 -21.62
C TRP A 131 10.73 11.97 -21.14
N SER A 132 11.47 10.89 -21.36
CA SER A 132 12.89 10.88 -21.04
C SER A 132 13.61 11.84 -21.99
N THR A 133 14.41 12.76 -21.45
CA THR A 133 15.20 13.72 -22.24
C THR A 133 16.54 13.14 -22.70
N SER A 134 16.75 11.84 -22.47
CA SER A 134 17.91 11.08 -22.93
C SER A 134 17.84 10.86 -24.43
N LYS A 135 18.97 10.52 -25.06
CA LYS A 135 19.19 10.37 -26.53
C LYS A 135 18.25 9.42 -27.27
N GLU A 136 17.32 8.78 -26.56
CA GLU A 136 16.32 7.87 -27.09
C GLU A 136 14.99 8.39 -26.51
N ASP A 137 14.18 9.05 -27.34
CA ASP A 137 12.86 9.61 -26.99
C ASP A 137 11.91 8.48 -26.55
N SER A 138 12.12 7.94 -25.35
CA SER A 138 11.28 6.87 -24.83
C SER A 138 9.94 7.48 -24.44
N PRO A 139 8.82 6.88 -24.85
CA PRO A 139 7.50 7.38 -24.45
C PRO A 139 7.35 7.35 -22.92
N PRO A 140 6.50 8.20 -22.35
CA PRO A 140 6.21 8.20 -20.93
C PRO A 140 5.62 6.84 -20.50
N LEU A 141 5.80 6.49 -19.24
CA LEU A 141 5.27 5.24 -18.69
C LEU A 141 3.73 5.25 -18.68
N LEU A 142 3.14 6.40 -18.33
CA LEU A 142 1.69 6.60 -18.32
C LEU A 142 1.31 7.69 -19.32
N ASP A 143 0.27 7.44 -20.11
CA ASP A 143 -0.40 8.49 -20.85
C ASP A 143 -1.34 9.32 -19.96
N ARG A 144 -2.03 10.30 -20.54
CA ARG A 144 -2.90 11.21 -19.80
C ARG A 144 -4.10 10.49 -19.19
N GLU A 145 -4.70 9.58 -19.95
CA GLU A 145 -5.89 8.83 -19.58
C GLU A 145 -5.56 7.86 -18.45
N GLU A 146 -4.46 7.12 -18.57
CA GLU A 146 -3.94 6.19 -17.56
C GLU A 146 -3.54 6.91 -16.27
N ALA A 147 -2.85 8.06 -16.38
CA ALA A 147 -2.51 8.87 -15.22
C ALA A 147 -3.77 9.39 -14.51
N THR A 148 -4.78 9.82 -15.26
CA THR A 148 -6.07 10.28 -14.70
C THR A 148 -6.81 9.13 -14.01
N ALA A 149 -6.81 7.94 -14.60
CA ALA A 149 -7.40 6.75 -14.01
C ALA A 149 -6.70 6.39 -12.68
N LEU A 150 -5.37 6.41 -12.64
CA LEU A 150 -4.60 6.16 -11.43
C LEU A 150 -4.86 7.21 -10.35
N ILE A 151 -4.90 8.51 -10.70
CA ILE A 151 -5.28 9.58 -9.75
C ILE A 151 -6.65 9.29 -9.13
N SER A 152 -7.64 8.96 -9.96
CA SER A 152 -9.00 8.68 -9.48
C SER A 152 -9.03 7.47 -8.56
N TYR A 153 -8.31 6.40 -8.93
CA TYR A 153 -8.20 5.20 -8.11
C TYR A 153 -7.60 5.51 -6.74
N ILE A 154 -6.40 6.11 -6.69
CA ILE A 154 -5.70 6.43 -5.43
C ILE A 154 -6.52 7.39 -4.56
N ARG A 155 -7.18 8.38 -5.17
CA ARG A 155 -8.07 9.29 -4.44
C ARG A 155 -9.17 8.53 -3.71
N ASN A 156 -9.83 7.59 -4.40
CA ASN A 156 -11.00 6.89 -3.86
C ASN A 156 -10.62 5.71 -2.94
N SER A 157 -9.49 5.04 -3.20
CA SER A 157 -9.04 3.87 -2.44
C SER A 157 -8.30 4.23 -1.16
N LEU A 158 -7.49 5.31 -1.19
CA LEU A 158 -6.62 5.71 -0.07
C LEU A 158 -6.96 7.11 0.46
N PHE A 159 -6.84 8.17 -0.34
CA PHE A 159 -6.85 9.54 0.19
C PHE A 159 -8.19 9.96 0.79
N GLN A 160 -9.32 9.54 0.23
CA GLN A 160 -10.64 9.78 0.84
C GLN A 160 -10.81 9.09 2.20
N LYS A 161 -10.05 8.02 2.44
CA LYS A 161 -10.09 7.20 3.66
C LYS A 161 -8.83 7.38 4.50
N TYR A 162 -8.04 8.43 4.26
CA TYR A 162 -6.70 8.57 4.82
C TYR A 162 -6.68 8.49 6.34
N ARG A 163 -7.62 9.18 7.00
CA ARG A 163 -7.73 9.17 8.46
C ARG A 163 -8.01 7.78 9.02
N LEU A 164 -8.76 6.95 8.30
CA LEU A 164 -9.02 5.57 8.71
C LEU A 164 -7.72 4.75 8.68
N TYR A 165 -6.92 4.89 7.62
CA TYR A 165 -5.62 4.21 7.54
C TYR A 165 -4.63 4.72 8.59
N GLU A 166 -4.58 6.03 8.85
CA GLU A 166 -3.77 6.59 9.94
C GLU A 166 -4.15 5.93 11.27
N LEU A 167 -5.43 5.92 11.63
CA LEU A 167 -5.90 5.29 12.87
C LEU A 167 -5.59 3.79 12.89
N LEU A 168 -5.87 3.07 11.80
CA LEU A 168 -5.61 1.64 11.71
C LEU A 168 -4.14 1.31 11.99
N PHE A 169 -3.20 2.10 11.46
CA PHE A 169 -1.78 1.81 11.63
C PHE A 169 -1.21 2.38 12.94
N THR A 170 -1.68 3.53 13.41
CA THR A 170 -1.15 4.19 14.62
C THR A 170 -1.77 3.70 15.93
N THR A 171 -3.05 3.28 15.93
CA THR A 171 -3.71 2.83 17.15
C THR A 171 -3.15 1.48 17.62
N SER A 172 -2.73 1.43 18.88
CA SER A 172 -2.33 0.19 19.54
C SER A 172 -3.57 -0.58 20.02
N ARG A 173 -3.49 -1.92 20.05
CA ARG A 173 -4.59 -2.74 20.59
C ARG A 173 -4.84 -2.45 22.07
N GLU A 174 -3.83 -1.97 22.79
CA GLU A 174 -3.85 -1.69 24.22
C GLU A 174 -4.65 -0.42 24.55
N GLU A 175 -4.54 0.65 23.75
CA GLU A 175 -5.34 1.87 23.92
C GLU A 175 -6.86 1.61 23.78
N LEU A 176 -7.26 0.75 22.84
CA LEU A 176 -8.66 0.36 22.64
C LEU A 176 -9.22 -0.50 23.78
N LEU A 177 -8.38 -1.34 24.39
CA LEU A 177 -8.79 -2.19 25.51
C LEU A 177 -8.81 -1.44 26.84
N THR A 178 -8.08 -0.33 26.96
CA THR A 178 -8.00 0.48 28.19
C THR A 178 -9.13 1.50 28.28
N GLY A 179 -9.63 2.01 27.13
CA GLY A 179 -10.77 2.94 27.10
C GLY A 179 -12.15 2.28 27.27
N MET A 180 -12.23 0.95 27.11
CA MET A 180 -13.46 0.19 27.25
C MET A 180 -13.37 -0.60 28.56
N GLU A 181 -13.70 0.06 29.67
CA GLU A 181 -13.93 -0.61 30.95
C GLU A 181 -14.92 -1.75 30.69
N ARG A 182 -14.46 -2.99 30.77
CA ARG A 182 -15.31 -4.16 30.55
C ARG A 182 -16.22 -4.31 31.76
N THR A 183 -17.32 -3.57 31.80
CA THR A 183 -18.45 -3.89 32.64
C THR A 183 -19.10 -5.15 32.08
N ILE A 184 -18.54 -6.30 32.42
CA ILE A 184 -19.27 -7.56 32.31
C ILE A 184 -20.30 -7.49 33.44
N GLU A 185 -21.50 -7.04 33.12
CA GLU A 185 -22.65 -7.23 34.01
C GLU A 185 -22.92 -8.72 34.11
N VAL A 186 -22.38 -9.34 35.15
CA VAL A 186 -22.75 -10.69 35.55
C VAL A 186 -24.17 -10.58 36.09
N LEU A 187 -25.16 -10.91 35.26
CA LEU A 187 -26.51 -11.17 35.74
C LEU A 187 -26.45 -12.38 36.66
N SER A 188 -26.29 -12.17 37.97
CA SER A 188 -26.57 -13.23 38.93
C SER A 188 -28.07 -13.46 38.87
N CYS A 189 -28.48 -14.59 38.29
CA CYS A 189 -29.84 -15.07 38.40
C CYS A 189 -30.11 -15.29 39.91
N GLN A 190 -30.77 -14.33 40.56
CA GLN A 190 -31.11 -14.42 41.99
C GLN A 190 -32.28 -15.36 42.24
N ASP A 191 -32.91 -15.91 41.21
CA ASP A 191 -33.95 -16.90 41.37
C ASP A 191 -33.54 -18.13 40.58
N ALA A 192 -32.95 -19.09 41.31
CA ALA A 192 -32.92 -20.47 40.86
C ALA A 192 -34.37 -20.85 40.50
N LEU A 193 -34.69 -20.83 39.21
CA LEU A 193 -35.93 -21.40 38.71
C LEU A 193 -35.88 -22.87 39.12
N THR A 194 -36.68 -23.20 40.11
CA THR A 194 -36.95 -24.58 40.52
C THR A 194 -37.40 -25.33 39.27
N PRO A 195 -36.85 -26.54 39.01
CA PRO A 195 -37.28 -27.33 37.86
C PRO A 195 -38.79 -27.55 37.99
N LEU A 196 -39.53 -27.23 36.93
CA LEU A 196 -40.96 -27.48 36.85
C LEU A 196 -41.19 -28.99 36.94
N GLU A 197 -41.64 -29.46 38.11
CA GLU A 197 -42.03 -30.84 38.35
C GLU A 197 -43.37 -31.09 37.64
N GLU A 198 -43.35 -31.15 36.30
CA GLU A 198 -44.48 -31.61 35.50
C GLU A 198 -44.65 -33.11 35.71
N GLY A 199 -45.60 -33.46 36.59
CA GLY A 199 -45.96 -34.82 36.92
C GLY A 199 -46.35 -35.65 35.69
N ILE A 200 -45.55 -36.66 35.40
CA ILE A 200 -45.90 -37.70 34.44
C ILE A 200 -46.85 -38.67 35.16
N SER A 201 -48.13 -38.64 34.80
CA SER A 201 -49.12 -39.60 35.30
C SER A 201 -48.78 -41.01 34.81
N THR A 202 -48.39 -41.88 35.73
CA THR A 202 -48.10 -43.30 35.47
C THR A 202 -49.40 -44.10 35.52
N HIS A 203 -50.09 -44.19 34.38
CA HIS A 203 -51.07 -45.24 34.14
C HIS A 203 -50.69 -46.03 32.88
N LEU A 204 -49.69 -46.91 33.04
CA LEU A 204 -49.53 -48.08 32.18
C LEU A 204 -50.33 -49.22 32.80
N SER A 205 -51.59 -49.36 32.38
CA SER A 205 -52.39 -50.56 32.65
C SER A 205 -51.98 -51.65 31.67
N PHE A 206 -51.38 -52.72 32.19
CA PHE A 206 -51.26 -54.01 31.52
C PHE A 206 -52.64 -54.64 31.41
N HIS A 207 -53.02 -55.07 30.20
CA HIS A 207 -53.96 -56.17 30.01
C HIS A 207 -53.72 -56.89 28.69
#